data_AF-A0A4V6QW44-F1
#
_entry.id   AF-A0A4V6QW44-F1
#
_cell.length_a   1.000
_cell.length_b   1.000
_cell.length_c   1.000
_cell.angle_alpha   90.00
_cell.angle_beta   90.00
_cell.angle_gamma   90.00
#
_symmetry.space_group_name_H-M   'P 1'
#
loop_
_entity.id
_entity.type
_entity.pdbx_description
1 polymer ?
#
loop_
_entity_poly.entity_id
_entity_poly.type
_entity_poly.pdbx_seq_one_letter_code
_entity_poly.pdbx_strand_id
1 'polypeptide(L)'
;MKSGVLNLVVKRLGIAVVTLLIVLFAVFFATSMLPGDTASILLGQAATPEAVAGLREAMHLNDPAILRFLRWLLGLLHGDLGTSYA
;
A
#
# COMPACT_ATOMS: atom_id res chain seq x y z
N MET A 1 -27.66 -16.00 -26.17
CA MET A 1 -26.41 -16.69 -25.73
C MET A 1 -25.31 -15.74 -25.26
N LYS A 2 -24.96 -14.64 -25.97
CA LYS A 2 -23.84 -13.75 -25.59
C LYS A 2 -24.02 -13.02 -24.24
N SER A 3 -25.25 -12.69 -23.85
CA SER A 3 -25.57 -11.98 -22.61
C SER A 3 -25.25 -12.78 -21.34
N GLY A 4 -25.44 -14.10 -21.36
CA GLY A 4 -25.12 -14.99 -20.23
C GLY A 4 -23.63 -15.06 -19.94
N VAL A 5 -22.80 -15.14 -20.99
CA VAL A 5 -21.33 -15.16 -20.87
C VAL A 5 -20.80 -13.83 -20.37
N LEU A 6 -21.27 -12.70 -20.93
CA LEU A 6 -20.85 -11.37 -20.48
C LEU A 6 -21.20 -11.14 -19.00
N ASN A 7 -22.41 -11.50 -18.58
CA ASN A 7 -22.83 -11.39 -17.18
C ASN A 7 -21.96 -12.25 -16.24
N LEU A 8 -21.60 -13.47 -16.66
CA LEU A 8 -20.70 -14.33 -15.90
C LEU A 8 -19.31 -13.71 -15.75
N VAL A 9 -18.75 -13.16 -16.83
CA VAL A 9 -17.42 -12.50 -16.82
C VAL A 9 -17.43 -11.29 -15.90
N VAL A 10 -18.42 -10.41 -16.02
CA VAL A 10 -18.54 -9.22 -15.15
C VAL A 10 -18.67 -9.62 -13.68
N LYS A 11 -19.52 -10.62 -13.37
CA LYS A 11 -19.65 -11.11 -11.99
C LYS A 11 -18.33 -11.67 -11.45
N ARG A 12 -17.59 -12.44 -12.24
CA ARG A 12 -16.28 -12.99 -11.85
C ARG A 12 -15.23 -11.89 -11.65
N LEU A 13 -15.17 -10.92 -12.55
CA LEU A 13 -14.27 -9.77 -12.40
C LEU A 13 -14.61 -8.95 -11.17
N GLY A 14 -15.89 -8.70 -10.90
CA GLY A 14 -16.32 -8.01 -9.68
C GLY A 14 -15.88 -8.73 -8.41
N ILE A 15 -16.08 -10.06 -8.35
CA ILE A 15 -15.61 -10.87 -7.23
C ILE A 15 -14.08 -10.81 -7.11
N ALA A 16 -13.35 -10.94 -8.23
CA ALA A 16 -11.89 -10.89 -8.23
C ALA A 16 -11.36 -9.54 -7.73
N VAL A 17 -11.97 -8.42 -8.15
CA VAL A 17 -11.60 -7.08 -7.68
C VAL A 17 -11.85 -6.93 -6.18
N VAL A 18 -13.00 -7.38 -5.68
CA VAL A 18 -13.31 -7.31 -4.24
C VAL A 18 -12.32 -8.16 -3.43
N THR A 19 -12.04 -9.39 -3.86
CA THR A 19 -11.04 -10.26 -3.23
C THR A 19 -9.66 -9.60 -3.22
N LEU A 20 -9.25 -9.02 -4.35
CA LEU A 20 -7.97 -8.32 -4.45
C LEU A 20 -7.90 -7.15 -3.46
N LEU A 21 -8.93 -6.31 -3.39
CA LEU A 21 -8.97 -5.19 -2.45
C LEU A 21 -8.88 -5.64 -0.99
N ILE A 22 -9.54 -6.74 -0.62
CA ILE A 22 -9.45 -7.33 0.72
C ILE A 22 -8.01 -7.77 1.01
N VAL A 23 -7.38 -8.48 0.07
CA VAL A 23 -5.99 -8.95 0.23
C VAL A 23 -5.03 -7.77 0.33
N LEU A 24 -5.17 -6.75 -0.52
CA LEU A 24 -4.37 -5.53 -0.49
C LEU A 24 -4.47 -4.82 0.87
N PHE A 25 -5.69 -4.66 1.37
CA PHE A 25 -5.95 -4.07 2.68
C PHE A 25 -5.31 -4.91 3.80
N ALA A 26 -5.51 -6.23 3.78
CA ALA A 26 -4.96 -7.13 4.79
C ALA A 26 -3.43 -7.09 4.84
N VAL A 27 -2.77 -7.15 3.67
CA VAL A 27 -1.30 -7.08 3.58
C VAL A 27 -0.79 -5.72 4.05
N PHE A 28 -1.42 -4.62 3.63
CA PHE A 28 -1.02 -3.27 4.03
C PHE A 28 -1.11 -3.07 5.55
N PHE A 29 -2.20 -3.54 6.17
CA PHE A 29 -2.36 -3.43 7.62
C PHE A 29 -1.43 -4.37 8.37
N ALA A 30 -1.28 -5.62 7.93
CA ALA A 30 -0.36 -6.57 8.54
C ALA A 30 1.08 -6.03 8.53
N THR A 31 1.52 -5.44 7.43
CA THR A 31 2.85 -4.82 7.31
C THR A 31 2.98 -3.54 8.13
N SER A 32 1.93 -2.72 8.23
CA SER A 32 1.92 -1.51 9.07
C SER A 32 1.97 -1.80 10.57
N MET A 33 1.60 -3.03 10.98
CA MET A 33 1.65 -3.48 12.37
C MET A 33 2.99 -4.15 12.72
N LEU A 34 3.87 -4.37 11.74
CA LEU A 34 5.20 -4.91 12.02
C LEU A 34 5.97 -3.94 12.93
N PRO A 35 6.71 -4.46 13.92
CA PRO A 35 7.57 -3.63 14.73
C PRO A 35 8.72 -3.07 13.89
N GLY A 36 9.08 -1.82 14.16
CA GLY A 36 10.15 -1.11 13.45
C GLY A 36 9.62 0.11 12.70
N ASP A 37 10.44 1.15 12.66
CA ASP A 37 10.15 2.37 11.92
C ASP A 37 10.87 2.34 10.58
N THR A 38 10.12 2.47 9.48
CA THR A 38 10.68 2.43 8.12
C THR A 38 11.78 3.47 7.93
N ALA A 39 11.62 4.70 8.43
CA ALA A 39 12.65 5.73 8.29
C ALA A 39 13.94 5.36 9.03
N SER A 40 13.82 4.83 10.25
CA SER A 40 14.96 4.35 11.03
C SER A 40 15.68 3.18 10.35
N ILE A 41 14.94 2.24 9.75
CA ILE A 41 15.50 1.10 9.01
C ILE A 41 16.27 1.59 7.77
N LEU A 42 15.71 2.54 7.02
CA LEU A 42 16.33 3.09 5.82
C LEU A 42 17.62 3.88 6.10
N LEU A 43 17.65 4.63 7.21
CA LEU A 43 18.82 5.41 7.61
C LEU A 43 19.92 4.55 8.27
N GLY A 44 19.58 3.35 8.75
CA GLY A 44 20.52 2.41 9.33
C GLY A 44 21.12 2.87 10.65
N GLN A 45 22.33 2.40 10.98
CA GLN A 45 22.91 2.60 12.30
C GLN A 45 23.34 4.04 12.61
N ALA A 46 23.48 4.89 11.60
CA ALA A 46 23.84 6.31 11.77
C ALA A 46 22.62 7.24 11.86
N ALA A 47 21.41 6.69 12.00
CA ALA A 47 20.17 7.45 12.05
C ALA A 47 20.13 8.38 13.27
N THR A 48 20.24 9.69 13.04
CA THR A 48 19.95 10.68 14.09
C THR A 48 18.44 10.89 14.23
N PRO A 49 17.93 11.24 15.42
CA PRO A 49 16.50 11.48 15.62
C PRO A 49 15.91 12.53 14.65
N GLU A 50 16.69 13.55 14.32
CA GLU A 50 16.29 14.63 13.41
C GLU A 50 16.18 14.12 11.96
N ALA A 51 17.13 13.29 11.53
CA ALA A 51 17.11 12.68 10.20
C ALA A 51 15.93 11.71 10.05
N VAL A 52 15.64 10.92 11.10
CA VAL A 52 14.49 10.01 11.14
C VAL A 52 13.18 10.81 11.03
N ALA A 53 13.01 11.85 11.84
CA ALA A 53 11.81 12.68 11.81
C ALA A 53 11.62 13.35 10.44
N GLY A 54 12.70 13.88 9.85
CA GLY A 54 12.67 14.48 8.53
C GLY A 54 12.29 13.49 7.43
N LEU A 55 12.85 12.28 7.47
CA LEU A 55 12.53 11.23 6.49
C LEU A 55 11.10 10.71 6.66
N ARG A 56 10.61 10.57 7.90
CA ARG A 56 9.22 10.20 8.17
C ARG A 56 8.24 11.19 7.57
N GLU A 57 8.53 12.49 7.68
CA GLU A 57 7.70 13.53 7.09
C GLU A 57 7.76 13.49 5.56
N ALA A 58 8.96 13.41 4.98
CA ALA A 58 9.16 13.34 3.53
C ALA A 58 8.49 12.11 2.88
N MET A 59 8.45 10.99 3.59
CA MET A 59 7.79 9.75 3.16
C MET A 59 6.33 9.63 3.62
N HIS A 60 5.79 10.66 4.28
CA HIS A 60 4.44 10.69 4.81
C HIS A 60 4.10 9.53 5.78
N LEU A 61 5.09 9.05 6.53
CA LEU A 61 4.91 7.98 7.51
C LEU A 61 4.12 8.44 8.74
N ASN A 62 3.99 9.76 8.92
CA ASN A 62 3.18 10.39 9.97
C ASN A 62 1.69 10.45 9.61
N ASP A 63 1.33 10.26 8.34
CA ASP A 63 -0.07 10.28 7.91
C ASP A 63 -0.85 9.08 8.49
N PRO A 64 -2.16 9.23 8.77
CA PRO A 64 -3.05 8.12 9.08
C PRO A 64 -2.91 6.97 8.09
N ALA A 65 -2.92 5.72 8.59
CA ALA A 65 -2.71 4.52 7.79
C ALA A 65 -3.64 4.44 6.58
N ILE A 66 -4.89 4.87 6.72
CA ILE A 66 -5.86 4.91 5.63
C ILE A 66 -5.46 5.86 4.51
N LEU A 67 -4.87 7.03 4.82
CA LEU A 67 -4.42 7.97 3.80
C LEU A 67 -3.21 7.43 3.05
N ARG A 68 -2.28 6.78 3.76
CA ARG A 68 -1.12 6.11 3.15
C ARG A 68 -1.57 4.98 2.22
N PHE A 69 -2.54 4.16 2.65
CA PHE A 69 -3.12 3.10 1.83
C PHE A 69 -3.77 3.64 0.56
N LEU A 70 -4.60 4.69 0.67
CA LEU A 70 -5.26 5.29 -0.47
C LEU A 70 -4.26 5.94 -1.45
N ARG A 71 -3.23 6.61 -0.94
CA ARG A 71 -2.16 7.18 -1.78
C ARG A 71 -1.44 6.09 -2.57
N TRP A 72 -1.07 5.00 -1.92
CA TRP A 72 -0.44 3.85 -2.57
C TRP A 72 -1.37 3.17 -3.59
N LEU A 73 -2.63 2.93 -3.23
CA LEU A 73 -3.63 2.31 -4.11
C LEU A 73 -3.89 3.16 -5.37
N LEU A 74 -3.97 4.48 -5.23
CA LEU A 74 -4.13 5.38 -6.37
C LEU A 74 -2.89 5.35 -7.28
N GLY A 75 -1.68 5.35 -6.71
CA GLY A 75 -0.44 5.15 -7.48
C GLY A 75 -0.48 3.87 -8.30
N LEU A 76 -0.85 2.75 -7.66
CA LEU A 76 -0.96 1.44 -8.30
C LEU A 76 -1.91 1.47 -9.51
N LEU A 77 -3.07 2.14 -9.37
CA LEU A 77 -4.03 2.30 -10.48
C LEU A 77 -3.50 3.15 -11.65
N HIS A 78 -2.49 3.99 -11.42
CA HIS A 78 -1.80 4.76 -12.44
C HIS A 78 -0.51 4.09 -12.95
N GLY A 79 -0.21 2.87 -12.49
CA GLY A 79 0.99 2.12 -12.87
C GLY A 79 2.24 2.43 -12.02
N ASP A 80 2.10 3.24 -10.96
CA ASP A 80 3.15 3.46 -9.97
C ASP A 80 3.03 2.42 -8.85
N LEU A 81 3.97 1.46 -8.83
CA LEU A 81 4.01 0.41 -7.81
C LEU A 81 4.61 0.88 -6.48
N GLY A 82 5.17 2.10 -6.44
CA GLY A 82 5.99 2.61 -5.37
C GLY A 82 7.47 2.25 -5.53
N THR A 83 8.26 2.58 -4.51
CA THR A 83 9.71 2.36 -4.47
C THR A 83 10.05 1.17 -3.55
N SER A 84 10.85 0.23 -4.06
CA SER A 84 11.45 -0.84 -3.25
C SER A 84 12.77 -0.35 -2.66
N TYR A 85 12.94 -0.50 -1.35
CA TYR A 85 14.15 -0.08 -0.64
C TYR A 85 14.99 -1.26 -0.09
N ALA A 86 14.67 -2.48 -0.54
CA ALA A 86 15.42 -3.70 -0.28
C ALA A 86 16.45 -3.98 -1.37
#